data_AF-A0A0C3AB46-F1
#
_entry.id   AF-A0A0C3AB46-F1
#
_cell.length_a   1.000
_cell.length_b   1.000
_cell.length_c   1.000
_cell.angle_alpha   90.00
_cell.angle_beta   90.00
_cell.angle_gamma   90.00
#
_symmetry.space_group_name_H-M   'P 1'
#
loop_
_entity.id
_entity.type
_entity.pdbx_description
1 polymer ?
#
loop_
_entity_poly.entity_id
_entity_poly.type
_entity_poly.pdbx_seq_one_letter_code
_entity_poly.pdbx_strand_id
1 'polypeptide(L)'
;MPIPGTKLAPEKFRGDFHKGIPKALKVRIENRILTRNPVRDLSEPFSIGEIDTAAEAILQRDRFDTALDDSESEDGGSSGDESSNEGSDTSSSDSDSENEKKRKRSKIKHETPRKRVVNGSRKEVEGLIRQMSLLTQDDPNYGLAYYRAMKLDADISKVVNNPAI
;
A
#
# COMPACT_ATOMS: atom_id res chain seq x y z
N MET A 1 10.38 -13.14 35.47
CA MET A 1 9.64 -12.79 36.69
C MET A 1 8.28 -12.23 36.29
N PRO A 2 7.15 -12.74 36.81
CA PRO A 2 5.82 -12.21 36.51
C PRO A 2 5.49 -11.01 37.41
N ILE A 3 4.89 -9.97 36.82
CA ILE A 3 4.45 -8.76 37.52
C ILE A 3 3.13 -9.08 38.26
N PRO A 4 3.05 -8.88 39.60
CA PRO A 4 1.82 -9.15 40.35
C PRO A 4 0.87 -7.96 40.22
N GLY A 5 -0.37 -8.15 39.74
CA GLY A 5 -1.31 -7.02 39.81
C GLY A 5 -2.69 -7.09 39.15
N THR A 6 -2.96 -7.93 38.14
CA THR A 6 -4.29 -7.87 37.49
C THR A 6 -4.84 -9.27 37.17
N LYS A 7 -5.73 -9.77 38.04
CA LYS A 7 -6.68 -10.80 37.66
C LYS A 7 -7.77 -10.17 36.79
N LEU A 8 -7.41 -9.71 35.58
CA LEU A 8 -8.43 -9.44 34.57
C LEU A 8 -9.11 -10.79 34.27
N ALA A 9 -10.44 -10.80 34.24
CA ALA A 9 -11.16 -11.98 33.79
C ALA A 9 -10.59 -12.38 32.41
N PRO A 10 -10.11 -13.62 32.25
CA PRO A 10 -9.31 -14.02 31.08
C PRO A 10 -10.02 -13.74 29.77
N GLU A 11 -11.35 -13.77 29.76
CA GLU A 11 -12.19 -13.47 28.60
C GLU A 11 -12.18 -12.00 28.18
N LYS A 12 -12.28 -11.06 29.13
CA LYS A 12 -12.22 -9.62 28.83
C LYS A 12 -10.87 -9.25 28.25
N PHE A 13 -9.80 -9.81 28.83
CA PHE A 13 -8.44 -9.62 28.34
C PHE A 13 -8.25 -10.20 26.93
N ARG A 14 -8.78 -11.39 26.64
CA ARG A 14 -8.75 -11.98 25.28
C ARG A 14 -9.45 -11.08 24.26
N GLY A 15 -10.63 -10.57 24.61
CA GLY A 15 -11.39 -9.65 23.75
C GLY A 15 -10.62 -8.37 23.44
N ASP A 16 -10.01 -7.74 24.45
CA ASP A 16 -9.25 -6.51 24.25
C ASP A 16 -7.92 -6.74 23.52
N PHE A 17 -7.23 -7.85 23.82
CA PHE A 17 -6.02 -8.26 23.08
C PHE A 17 -6.34 -8.43 21.59
N HIS A 18 -7.43 -9.12 21.28
CA HIS A 18 -7.83 -9.39 19.91
C HIS A 18 -8.24 -8.11 19.13
N LYS A 19 -8.71 -7.05 19.82
CA LYS A 19 -8.94 -5.72 19.22
C LYS A 19 -7.64 -4.98 18.88
N GLY A 20 -6.54 -5.28 19.58
CA GLY A 20 -5.24 -4.66 19.33
C GLY A 20 -4.53 -5.20 18.08
N ILE A 21 -4.97 -6.32 17.52
CA ILE A 21 -4.35 -6.96 16.36
C ILE A 21 -4.80 -6.24 15.07
N PRO A 22 -3.87 -5.87 14.17
CA PRO A 22 -4.22 -5.32 12.86
C PRO A 22 -5.17 -6.23 12.09
N LYS A 23 -6.18 -5.64 11.42
CA LYS A 23 -7.24 -6.42 10.71
C LYS A 23 -6.68 -7.43 9.71
N ALA A 24 -5.67 -7.05 8.92
CA ALA A 24 -5.04 -7.94 7.95
C ALA A 24 -4.38 -9.16 8.63
N LEU A 25 -3.61 -8.90 9.69
CA LEU A 25 -2.97 -9.97 10.46
C LEU A 25 -4.00 -10.87 11.15
N LYS A 26 -5.09 -10.28 11.65
CA LYS A 26 -6.19 -11.01 12.29
C LYS A 26 -6.82 -12.04 11.34
N VAL A 27 -7.11 -11.68 10.09
CA VAL A 27 -7.65 -12.61 9.08
C VAL A 27 -6.67 -13.75 8.81
N ARG A 28 -5.37 -13.44 8.67
CA ARG A 28 -4.33 -14.47 8.46
C ARG A 28 -4.25 -15.45 9.65
N ILE A 29 -4.30 -14.91 10.87
CA ILE A 29 -4.29 -15.71 12.11
C ILE A 29 -5.54 -16.59 12.20
N GLU A 30 -6.72 -16.05 11.94
CA GLU A 30 -8.00 -16.78 11.92
C GLU A 30 -7.95 -17.95 10.95
N ASN A 31 -7.56 -17.70 9.69
CA ASN A 31 -7.41 -18.74 8.69
C ASN A 31 -6.40 -19.81 9.12
N ARG A 32 -5.28 -19.39 9.75
CA ARG A 32 -4.25 -20.32 10.26
C ARG A 32 -4.78 -21.21 11.38
N ILE A 33 -5.60 -20.67 12.28
CA ILE A 33 -6.23 -21.43 13.36
C ILE A 33 -7.30 -22.38 12.80
N LEU A 34 -8.16 -21.90 11.89
CA LEU A 34 -9.22 -22.71 11.27
C LEU A 34 -8.68 -23.85 10.41
N THR A 35 -7.55 -23.64 9.73
CA THR A 35 -6.88 -24.71 8.96
C THR A 35 -6.47 -25.87 9.87
N ARG A 36 -6.08 -25.59 11.11
CA ARG A 36 -5.73 -26.63 12.09
C ARG A 36 -6.97 -27.27 12.72
N ASN A 37 -8.02 -26.49 12.98
CA ASN A 37 -9.23 -26.93 13.65
C ASN A 37 -10.48 -26.37 12.94
N PRO A 38 -11.01 -27.06 11.92
CA PRO A 38 -12.08 -26.53 11.07
C PRO A 38 -13.47 -26.49 11.73
N VAL A 39 -13.66 -27.21 12.84
CA VAL A 39 -14.96 -27.33 13.55
C VAL A 39 -15.08 -26.32 14.70
N ARG A 40 -14.14 -25.38 14.82
CA ARG A 40 -14.11 -24.45 15.95
C ARG A 40 -15.17 -23.35 15.81
N ASP A 41 -15.82 -23.00 16.92
CA ASP A 41 -16.74 -21.88 16.98
C ASP A 41 -15.99 -20.53 16.87
N LEU A 42 -16.54 -19.64 16.04
CA LEU A 42 -16.05 -18.28 15.78
C LEU A 42 -16.73 -17.23 16.67
N SER A 43 -17.70 -17.64 17.49
CA SER A 43 -18.39 -16.74 18.41
C SER A 43 -17.51 -16.28 19.57
N GLU A 44 -16.51 -17.07 19.94
CA GLU A 44 -15.59 -16.80 21.05
C GLU A 44 -14.21 -16.32 20.57
N PRO A 45 -13.59 -15.36 21.27
CA PRO A 45 -12.25 -14.92 20.93
C PRO A 45 -11.21 -16.03 21.17
N PHE A 46 -10.24 -16.16 20.27
CA PHE A 46 -9.14 -17.14 20.41
C PHE A 46 -8.33 -16.92 21.69
N SER A 47 -7.68 -17.98 22.17
CA SER A 47 -6.76 -17.83 23.31
C SER A 47 -5.48 -17.15 22.85
N ILE A 48 -4.84 -16.41 23.76
CA ILE A 48 -3.58 -15.71 23.42
C ILE A 48 -2.53 -16.70 22.92
N GLY A 49 -2.40 -17.88 23.54
CA GLY A 49 -1.45 -18.91 23.09
C GLY A 49 -1.73 -19.42 21.67
N GLU A 50 -2.99 -19.53 21.25
CA GLU A 50 -3.35 -19.91 19.88
C GLU A 50 -3.02 -18.81 18.88
N ILE A 51 -3.30 -17.56 19.25
CA ILE A 51 -2.97 -16.38 18.46
C ILE A 51 -1.46 -16.28 18.30
N ASP A 52 -0.70 -16.42 19.38
CA ASP A 52 0.77 -16.35 19.37
C ASP A 52 1.36 -17.45 18.50
N THR A 53 0.92 -18.71 18.69
CA THR A 53 1.41 -19.84 17.88
C THR A 53 1.09 -19.65 16.39
N ALA A 54 -0.09 -19.11 16.07
CA ALA A 54 -0.47 -18.82 14.69
C ALA A 54 0.33 -17.65 14.11
N ALA A 55 0.52 -16.59 14.89
CA ALA A 55 1.29 -15.41 14.51
C ALA A 55 2.77 -15.76 14.28
N GLU A 56 3.39 -16.56 15.14
CA GLU A 56 4.76 -17.05 14.96
C GLU A 56 4.94 -17.81 13.65
N ALA A 57 3.96 -18.65 13.30
CA ALA A 57 3.99 -19.38 12.04
C ALA A 57 3.81 -18.48 10.81
N ILE A 58 3.08 -17.36 10.93
CA ILE A 58 2.85 -16.41 9.84
C ILE A 58 4.03 -15.46 9.68
N LEU A 59 4.50 -14.88 10.80
CA LEU A 59 5.55 -13.87 10.83
C LEU A 59 6.95 -14.47 10.67
N GLN A 60 7.07 -15.80 10.77
CA GLN A 60 8.32 -16.54 10.58
C GLN A 60 9.51 -15.90 11.31
N ARG A 61 9.31 -15.47 12.58
CA ARG A 61 10.26 -14.63 13.33
C ARG A 61 11.71 -15.14 13.33
N ASP A 62 11.90 -16.46 13.23
CA ASP A 62 13.20 -17.11 13.30
C ASP A 62 13.81 -17.45 11.93
N ARG A 63 13.14 -17.12 10.81
CA ARG A 63 13.64 -17.35 9.44
C ARG A 63 13.90 -16.03 8.75
N PHE A 64 15.09 -15.48 8.95
CA PHE A 64 15.54 -14.30 8.22
C PHE A 64 15.88 -14.62 6.74
N ASP A 65 16.06 -15.91 6.41
CA ASP A 65 16.45 -16.38 5.07
C ASP A 65 15.32 -16.32 4.03
N THR A 66 14.06 -16.23 4.46
CA THR A 66 12.87 -16.25 3.58
C THR A 66 12.31 -14.88 3.22
N ALA A 67 12.93 -13.79 3.71
CA ALA A 67 12.43 -12.42 3.53
C ALA A 67 12.48 -11.88 2.08
N LEU A 68 12.86 -12.70 1.09
CA LEU A 68 12.98 -12.30 -0.32
C LEU A 68 11.85 -12.80 -1.23
N ASP A 69 10.93 -13.65 -0.75
CA ASP A 69 10.04 -14.41 -1.66
C ASP A 69 8.53 -14.16 -1.49
N ASP A 70 8.09 -13.31 -0.55
CA ASP A 70 6.66 -13.00 -0.37
C ASP A 70 6.24 -11.79 -1.22
N SER A 71 6.40 -11.92 -2.54
CA SER A 71 5.74 -11.04 -3.50
C SER A 71 4.33 -11.59 -3.73
N GLU A 72 3.37 -11.20 -2.88
CA GLU A 72 1.94 -11.56 -3.00
C GLU A 72 1.40 -11.16 -4.39
N SER A 73 1.46 -12.08 -5.35
CA SER A 73 0.66 -12.06 -6.58
C SER A 73 -0.72 -12.60 -6.25
N GLU A 74 -1.63 -11.71 -5.90
CA GLU A 74 -3.05 -12.05 -5.75
C GLU A 74 -3.71 -12.01 -7.13
N ASP A 75 -3.57 -13.12 -7.86
CA ASP A 75 -4.34 -13.41 -9.07
C ASP A 75 -5.21 -14.65 -8.85
N GLY A 76 -6.49 -14.53 -9.19
CA GLY A 76 -7.40 -15.67 -9.43
C GLY A 76 -8.68 -15.70 -8.60
N GLY A 77 -9.77 -15.12 -9.11
CA GLY A 77 -11.11 -15.27 -8.52
C GLY A 77 -12.29 -14.59 -9.24
N SER A 78 -12.59 -15.06 -10.46
CA SER A 78 -13.63 -14.65 -11.42
C SER A 78 -15.08 -14.47 -10.90
N SER A 79 -15.78 -13.43 -11.38
CA SER A 79 -17.22 -13.51 -11.71
C SER A 79 -17.53 -12.62 -12.93
N GLY A 80 -17.82 -13.24 -14.07
CA GLY A 80 -18.19 -12.57 -15.30
C GLY A 80 -19.60 -12.00 -15.27
N ASP A 81 -19.78 -10.85 -15.91
CA ASP A 81 -21.04 -10.44 -16.51
C ASP A 81 -20.72 -9.77 -17.84
N GLU A 82 -21.09 -10.47 -18.91
CA GLU A 82 -20.99 -10.04 -20.29
C GLU A 82 -22.23 -9.20 -20.58
N SER A 83 -22.08 -7.90 -20.80
CA SER A 83 -23.11 -7.14 -21.51
C SER A 83 -22.47 -6.30 -22.61
N SER A 84 -22.39 -6.96 -23.76
CA SER A 84 -22.26 -6.36 -25.08
C SER A 84 -23.31 -5.27 -25.29
N ASN A 85 -22.89 -4.05 -25.58
CA ASN A 85 -23.69 -3.19 -26.43
C ASN A 85 -22.82 -2.40 -27.41
N GLU A 86 -23.33 -2.38 -28.63
CA GLU A 86 -22.67 -2.05 -29.87
C GLU A 86 -22.76 -0.55 -30.18
N GLY A 87 -21.68 -0.03 -30.77
CA GLY A 87 -21.61 1.09 -31.72
C GLY A 87 -22.40 2.38 -31.46
N SER A 88 -21.69 3.51 -31.40
CA SER A 88 -21.92 4.58 -32.38
C SER A 88 -20.80 5.62 -32.32
N ASP A 89 -20.04 5.71 -33.40
CA ASP A 89 -19.16 6.83 -33.69
C ASP A 89 -19.99 8.10 -33.96
N THR A 90 -19.66 9.19 -33.28
CA THR A 90 -20.06 10.52 -33.74
C THR A 90 -18.99 11.53 -33.35
N SER A 91 -18.24 11.93 -34.37
CA SER A 91 -17.35 13.08 -34.38
C SER A 91 -18.19 14.36 -34.35
N SER A 92 -17.96 15.22 -33.37
CA SER A 92 -18.21 16.65 -33.55
C SER A 92 -17.21 17.46 -32.76
N SER A 93 -16.34 18.12 -33.52
CA SER A 93 -15.61 19.31 -33.12
C SER A 93 -16.63 20.37 -32.67
N ASP A 94 -16.40 21.03 -31.53
CA ASP A 94 -16.64 22.46 -31.46
C ASP A 94 -15.85 23.15 -30.36
N SER A 95 -15.43 24.35 -30.72
CA SER A 95 -14.53 25.27 -30.04
C SER A 95 -15.32 26.21 -29.10
N ASP A 96 -14.60 27.15 -28.47
CA ASP A 96 -15.07 28.29 -27.65
C ASP A 96 -15.49 27.99 -26.19
N SER A 97 -15.42 28.92 -25.23
CA SER A 97 -14.69 30.17 -25.01
C SER A 97 -15.18 30.67 -23.63
N GLU A 98 -14.25 31.14 -22.80
CA GLU A 98 -14.39 32.23 -21.82
C GLU A 98 -15.66 32.37 -20.94
N ASN A 99 -15.39 32.47 -19.63
CA ASN A 99 -15.94 33.49 -18.70
C ASN A 99 -17.14 33.17 -17.76
N GLU A 100 -16.81 33.11 -16.47
CA GLU A 100 -17.45 33.76 -15.31
C GLU A 100 -18.96 33.63 -15.02
N LYS A 101 -19.31 33.01 -13.87
CA LYS A 101 -19.61 33.68 -12.58
C LYS A 101 -20.45 32.82 -11.61
N LYS A 102 -19.87 32.59 -10.43
CA LYS A 102 -20.42 32.75 -9.07
C LYS A 102 -21.72 32.02 -8.67
N ARG A 103 -21.58 31.15 -7.64
CA ARG A 103 -22.34 31.16 -6.35
C ARG A 103 -21.67 30.16 -5.38
N LYS A 104 -20.92 30.61 -4.36
CA LYS A 104 -21.33 30.81 -2.92
C LYS A 104 -21.77 29.47 -2.27
N ARG A 105 -21.25 28.94 -1.15
CA ARG A 105 -20.61 29.51 0.07
C ARG A 105 -19.80 28.45 0.86
N SER A 106 -18.64 28.88 1.34
CA SER A 106 -17.96 28.60 2.63
C SER A 106 -18.26 27.34 3.46
N LYS A 107 -17.25 26.48 3.65
CA LYS A 107 -16.89 25.88 4.95
C LYS A 107 -15.36 25.80 5.11
N ILE A 108 -14.83 26.73 5.90
CA ILE A 108 -13.71 26.64 6.86
C ILE A 108 -12.54 25.71 6.45
N LYS A 109 -11.44 26.31 6.01
CA LYS A 109 -10.10 25.72 5.95
C LYS A 109 -9.60 25.48 7.38
N HIS A 110 -9.58 24.24 7.83
CA HIS A 110 -8.57 23.81 8.79
C HIS A 110 -7.30 23.49 8.00
N GLU A 111 -6.27 24.32 8.16
CA GLU A 111 -4.91 23.92 7.80
C GLU A 111 -4.52 22.73 8.67
N THR A 112 -4.52 21.56 8.05
CA THR A 112 -3.74 20.42 8.51
C THR A 112 -2.61 20.24 7.51
N PRO A 113 -1.36 20.03 7.96
CA PRO A 113 -0.25 19.82 7.04
C PRO A 113 -0.57 18.57 6.21
N ARG A 114 -0.65 18.76 4.90
CA ARG A 114 -0.93 17.71 3.92
C ARG A 114 0.19 16.67 3.96
N LYS A 115 0.08 15.66 4.82
CA LYS A 115 0.86 14.41 4.74
C LYS A 115 0.33 13.56 3.58
N ARG A 116 0.37 14.04 2.33
CA ARG A 116 0.08 13.24 1.12
C ARG A 116 0.72 13.85 -0.13
N VAL A 117 2.03 13.61 -0.32
CA VAL A 117 2.65 13.64 -1.67
C VAL A 117 3.96 12.82 -1.79
N VAL A 118 4.60 12.44 -0.67
CA VAL A 118 5.96 11.85 -0.69
C VAL A 118 6.06 10.55 -1.49
N ASN A 119 5.03 9.71 -1.49
CA ASN A 119 5.07 8.43 -2.23
C ASN A 119 4.93 8.62 -3.75
N GLY A 120 4.24 9.67 -4.21
CA GLY A 120 4.09 9.95 -5.63
C GLY A 120 5.41 10.42 -6.26
N SER A 121 6.04 11.41 -5.62
CA SER A 121 7.34 11.93 -6.04
C SER A 121 8.44 10.87 -6.00
N ARG A 122 8.41 9.97 -5.00
CA ARG A 122 9.37 8.84 -4.93
C ARG A 122 9.18 7.84 -6.07
N LYS A 123 7.94 7.44 -6.37
CA LYS A 123 7.65 6.51 -7.46
C LYS A 123 8.03 7.11 -8.82
N GLU A 124 7.81 8.41 -9.00
CA GLU A 124 8.25 9.15 -10.18
C GLU A 124 9.79 9.15 -10.28
N VAL A 125 10.50 9.52 -9.22
CA VAL A 125 11.98 9.47 -9.19
C VAL A 125 12.51 8.08 -9.53
N GLU A 126 11.96 7.03 -8.92
CA GLU A 126 12.35 5.65 -9.21
C GLU A 126 12.10 5.27 -10.68
N GLY A 127 10.99 5.72 -11.26
CA GLY A 127 10.70 5.55 -12.69
C GLY A 127 11.72 6.25 -13.59
N LEU A 128 12.11 7.48 -13.24
CA LEU A 128 13.13 8.23 -13.97
C LEU A 128 14.51 7.57 -13.85
N ILE A 129 14.89 7.08 -12.66
CA ILE A 129 16.16 6.37 -12.47
C ILE A 129 16.20 5.09 -13.31
N ARG A 130 15.10 4.33 -13.36
CA ARG A 130 14.99 3.14 -14.24
C ARG A 130 15.14 3.53 -15.71
N GLN A 131 14.47 4.58 -16.16
CA GLN A 131 14.62 5.07 -17.53
C GLN A 131 16.07 5.47 -17.83
N MET A 132 16.73 6.16 -16.90
CA MET A 132 18.14 6.55 -17.05
C MET A 132 19.08 5.36 -17.08
N SER A 133 18.80 4.28 -16.35
CA SER A 133 19.62 3.05 -16.38
C SER A 133 19.57 2.32 -17.73
N LEU A 134 18.53 2.58 -18.53
CA LEU A 134 18.35 2.00 -19.87
C LEU A 134 18.96 2.88 -20.98
N LEU A 135 19.25 4.14 -20.67
CA LEU A 135 19.80 5.11 -21.61
C LEU A 135 21.32 5.21 -21.43
N THR A 136 22.02 5.57 -22.50
CA THR A 136 23.45 5.90 -22.41
C THR A 136 23.63 7.33 -21.91
N GLN A 137 24.75 7.58 -21.23
CA GLN A 137 25.05 8.88 -20.62
C GLN A 137 25.18 10.02 -21.65
N ASP A 138 25.41 9.68 -22.92
CA ASP A 138 25.54 10.58 -24.06
C ASP A 138 24.20 10.89 -24.76
N ASP A 139 23.11 10.22 -24.38
CA ASP A 139 21.79 10.45 -24.99
C ASP A 139 21.18 11.77 -24.46
N PRO A 140 20.71 12.69 -25.33
CA PRO A 140 20.01 13.90 -24.88
C PRO A 140 18.81 13.61 -23.96
N ASN A 141 18.17 12.45 -24.12
CA ASN A 141 17.06 12.02 -23.26
C ASN A 141 17.52 11.69 -21.84
N TYR A 142 18.77 11.23 -21.65
CA TYR A 142 19.36 10.97 -20.34
C TYR A 142 19.48 12.28 -19.55
N GLY A 143 19.97 13.35 -20.18
CA GLY A 143 20.06 14.67 -19.55
C GLY A 143 18.70 15.24 -19.14
N LEU A 144 17.66 15.06 -19.98
CA LEU A 144 16.30 15.51 -19.67
C LEU A 144 15.70 14.74 -18.49
N ALA A 145 15.90 13.42 -18.44
CA ALA A 145 15.49 12.59 -17.31
C ALA A 145 16.24 12.99 -16.03
N TYR A 146 17.56 13.19 -16.10
CA TYR A 146 18.37 13.62 -14.95
C TYR A 146 17.87 14.94 -14.37
N TYR A 147 17.59 15.94 -15.21
CA TYR A 147 17.10 17.23 -14.76
C TYR A 147 15.74 17.15 -14.06
N ARG A 148 14.81 16.37 -14.63
CA ARG A 148 13.49 16.16 -14.02
C ARG A 148 13.61 15.44 -12.69
N ALA A 149 14.47 14.43 -12.62
CA ALA A 149 14.73 13.69 -11.41
C ALA A 149 15.32 14.64 -10.34
N MET A 150 16.37 15.39 -10.67
CA MET A 150 17.04 16.34 -9.75
C MET A 150 16.10 17.39 -9.16
N LYS A 151 15.05 17.79 -9.90
CA LYS A 151 14.02 18.71 -9.42
C LYS A 151 13.08 18.08 -8.38
N LEU A 152 12.90 16.76 -8.44
CA LEU A 152 12.09 15.98 -7.50
C LEU A 152 12.89 15.57 -6.25
N ASP A 153 14.15 15.15 -6.43
CA ASP A 153 15.05 14.77 -5.34
C ASP A 153 16.49 15.22 -5.62
N ALA A 154 17.03 16.08 -4.77
CA ALA A 154 18.37 16.64 -4.91
C ALA A 154 19.49 15.60 -4.67
N ASP A 155 19.17 14.51 -3.97
CA ASP A 155 20.14 13.44 -3.66
C ASP A 155 20.39 12.49 -4.84
N ILE A 156 19.67 12.64 -5.96
CA ILE A 156 19.84 11.79 -7.16
C ILE A 156 21.25 11.90 -7.76
N SER A 157 21.89 13.06 -7.61
CA SER A 157 23.29 13.28 -8.02
C SER A 157 24.29 12.33 -7.35
N LYS A 158 23.93 11.73 -6.21
CA LYS A 158 24.77 10.73 -5.52
C LYS A 158 24.57 9.30 -6.05
N VAL A 159 23.47 9.06 -6.76
CA VAL A 159 23.00 7.71 -7.14
C VAL A 159 23.22 7.46 -8.64
N VAL A 160 23.13 8.51 -9.47
CA VAL A 160 23.15 8.40 -10.93
C VAL A 160 24.29 9.23 -11.51
N ASN A 161 24.96 8.71 -12.54
CA ASN A 161 26.06 9.39 -13.21
C ASN A 161 25.60 10.69 -13.86
N ASN A 162 26.38 11.77 -13.72
CA ASN A 162 26.04 13.05 -14.36
C ASN A 162 25.96 12.90 -15.88
N PRO A 163 25.01 13.53 -16.57
CA PRO A 163 24.96 13.49 -18.04
C PRO A 163 26.30 13.94 -18.65
N ALA A 164 26.72 13.26 -19.72
CA ALA A 164 27.86 13.69 -20.51
C ALA A 164 27.37 14.87 -21.38
N ILE A 165 27.80 16.07 -21.03
CA ILE A 165 27.55 17.30 -21.80
C ILE A 165 28.72 17.52 -22.74
#